data_AF-A0A183FWE0-F1
#
_entry.id   AF-A0A183FWE0-F1
#
_cell.length_a   1.000
_cell.length_b   1.000
_cell.length_c   1.000
_cell.angle_alpha   90.00
_cell.angle_beta   90.00
_cell.angle_gamma   90.00
#
_symmetry.space_group_name_H-M   'P 1'
#
loop_
_entity.id
_entity.type
_entity.pdbx_description
1 polymer ?
#
loop_
_entity_poly.entity_id
_entity_poly.type
_entity_poly.pdbx_seq_one_letter_code
_entity_poly.pdbx_strand_id
1 'polypeptide(L)'
;MALFADPDFAQFSQEIGLASLGASDDDLKKLATLYFFSIEFGLCYDGQVEPSGNGNNGGPTIKYKVYGAGLLSSAGELQHAVEGSPTILRFDPDRVVEQECLITTFQNAYFYTRNFEEAQQKLR
;
A
#
# COMPACT_ATOMS: atom_id res chain seq x y z
N MET A 1 3.94 -12.12 6.96
CA MET A 1 4.98 -12.39 7.99
C MET A 1 6.39 -12.04 7.54
N ALA A 2 6.80 -12.30 6.29
CA ALA A 2 8.16 -12.01 5.82
C ALA A 2 8.58 -10.53 5.98
N LEU A 3 7.66 -9.58 5.80
CA LEU A 3 7.95 -8.15 5.93
C LEU A 3 8.19 -7.68 7.37
N PHE A 4 7.71 -8.37 8.40
CA PHE A 4 8.03 -8.00 9.78
C PHE A 4 9.49 -8.32 10.16
N ALA A 5 10.22 -9.04 9.31
CA ALA A 5 11.67 -9.21 9.46
C ALA A 5 12.46 -8.01 8.92
N ASP A 6 11.81 -7.10 8.18
CA ASP A 6 12.41 -5.84 7.75
C ASP A 6 12.23 -4.79 8.87
N PRO A 7 13.31 -4.15 9.34
CA PRO A 7 13.23 -3.21 10.46
C PRO A 7 12.41 -1.97 10.16
N ASP A 8 12.43 -1.47 8.92
CA ASP A 8 11.69 -0.26 8.54
C ASP A 8 10.19 -0.55 8.48
N PHE A 9 9.81 -1.70 7.93
CA PHE A 9 8.42 -2.17 7.95
C PHE A 9 7.94 -2.46 9.38
N ALA A 10 8.76 -3.10 10.20
CA ALA A 10 8.42 -3.38 11.60
C ALA A 10 8.19 -2.08 12.38
N GLN A 11 9.09 -1.09 12.25
CA GLN A 11 8.94 0.22 12.87
C GLN A 11 7.67 0.94 12.37
N PHE A 12 7.38 0.88 11.07
CA PHE A 12 6.16 1.45 10.50
C PHE A 12 4.90 0.84 11.13
N SER A 13 4.85 -0.48 11.24
CA SER A 13 3.73 -1.17 11.89
C SER A 13 3.60 -0.83 13.38
N GLN A 14 4.72 -0.62 14.06
CA GLN A 14 4.74 -0.23 15.46
C GLN A 14 4.21 1.19 15.67
N GLU A 15 4.58 2.15 14.81
CA GLU A 15 4.09 3.53 14.90
C GLU A 15 2.56 3.60 14.76
N ILE A 16 1.96 2.82 13.86
CA ILE A 16 0.48 2.69 13.78
C ILE A 16 -0.10 2.16 15.09
N GLY A 17 0.53 1.12 15.67
CA GLY A 17 0.12 0.57 16.95
C GLY A 17 0.22 1.58 18.10
N LEU A 18 1.30 2.36 18.17
CA LEU A 18 1.49 3.41 19.17
C LEU A 18 0.48 4.54 19.00
N ALA A 19 0.20 4.97 17.77
CA ALA A 19 -0.80 5.99 17.47
C ALA A 19 -2.22 5.57 17.89
N SER A 20 -2.51 4.27 17.93
CA SER A 20 -3.80 3.76 18.39
C SER A 20 -4.01 3.87 19.91
N LEU A 21 -2.93 4.03 20.69
CA LEU A 21 -3.01 4.06 22.15
C LEU A 21 -3.65 5.36 22.64
N GLY A 22 -4.88 5.26 23.16
CA GLY A 22 -5.64 6.42 23.62
C GLY A 22 -6.29 7.23 22.50
N ALA A 23 -6.30 6.71 21.27
CA ALA A 23 -7.03 7.28 20.16
C ALA A 23 -8.55 7.21 20.39
N SER A 24 -9.29 8.17 19.83
CA SER A 24 -10.74 8.09 19.76
C SER A 24 -11.19 6.96 18.82
N ASP A 25 -12.43 6.48 18.94
CA ASP A 25 -12.97 5.46 18.03
C ASP A 25 -12.90 5.90 16.56
N ASP A 26 -13.09 7.20 16.30
CA ASP A 26 -13.03 7.74 14.94
C ASP A 26 -11.60 7.77 14.40
N ASP A 27 -10.61 8.10 15.23
CA ASP A 27 -9.21 8.03 14.83
C ASP A 27 -8.72 6.58 14.72
N LEU A 28 -9.26 5.66 15.53
CA LEU A 28 -8.96 4.24 15.43
C LEU A 28 -9.46 3.64 14.11
N LYS A 29 -10.62 4.09 13.61
CA LYS A 29 -11.11 3.73 12.26
C LYS A 29 -10.17 4.25 11.18
N LYS A 30 -9.72 5.51 11.28
CA LYS A 30 -8.75 6.08 10.32
C LYS A 30 -7.44 5.30 10.33
N LEU A 31 -6.91 4.98 11.50
CA LEU A 31 -5.70 4.17 11.67
C LEU A 31 -5.89 2.75 11.10
N ALA A 32 -7.07 2.16 11.26
CA ALA A 32 -7.39 0.87 10.65
C ALA A 32 -7.41 0.95 9.12
N THR A 33 -7.96 2.02 8.53
CA THR A 33 -7.91 2.26 7.08
C THR A 33 -6.47 2.44 6.59
N LEU A 34 -5.64 3.18 7.34
CA LEU A 34 -4.21 3.34 7.04
C LEU A 34 -3.47 2.02 7.07
N TYR A 35 -3.72 1.19 8.09
CA TYR A 35 -3.18 -0.16 8.18
C TYR A 35 -3.61 -1.02 6.98
N PHE A 36 -4.89 -0.97 6.61
CA PHE A 36 -5.45 -1.76 5.52
C PHE A 36 -4.80 -1.42 4.16
N PHE A 37 -4.71 -0.15 3.80
CA PHE A 37 -4.14 0.28 2.52
C PHE A 37 -2.61 0.34 2.47
N SER A 38 -1.94 0.07 3.58
CA SER A 38 -0.48 -0.10 3.64
C SER A 38 -0.09 -1.55 3.89
N ILE A 39 -0.28 -2.06 5.11
CA ILE A 39 0.21 -3.38 5.54
C ILE A 39 -0.52 -4.53 4.83
N GLU A 40 -1.82 -4.40 4.56
CA GLU A 40 -2.59 -5.46 3.89
C GLU A 40 -2.59 -5.35 2.36
N PHE A 41 -2.77 -4.15 1.81
CA PHE A 41 -2.95 -3.92 0.36
C PHE A 41 -1.97 -2.90 -0.25
N GLY A 42 -0.85 -2.64 0.41
CA GLY A 42 0.14 -1.66 -0.04
C GLY A 42 1.06 -2.15 -1.16
N LEU A 43 1.45 -1.17 -1.97
CA LEU A 43 2.40 -1.32 -3.08
C LEU A 43 3.66 -0.50 -2.79
N CYS A 44 4.80 -0.89 -3.32
CA CYS A 44 6.00 -0.06 -3.31
C CYS A 44 6.52 0.26 -4.71
N TYR A 45 7.16 1.42 -4.83
CA TYR A 45 7.77 1.89 -6.07
C TYR A 45 9.22 2.31 -5.80
N ASP A 46 10.17 1.61 -6.40
CA ASP A 46 11.61 1.84 -6.21
C ASP A 46 12.22 2.81 -7.24
N GLY A 47 11.40 3.51 -8.02
CA GLY A 47 11.88 4.48 -9.00
C GLY A 47 12.32 3.87 -10.33
N GLN A 48 12.23 2.54 -10.50
CA GLN A 48 12.63 1.90 -11.73
C GLN A 48 11.54 2.07 -12.81
N VAL A 49 11.97 2.64 -13.92
CA VAL A 49 11.19 2.74 -15.16
C VAL A 49 11.80 1.72 -16.11
N GLU A 50 11.03 0.67 -16.42
CA GLU A 50 11.50 -0.31 -17.40
C GLU A 50 11.53 0.36 -18.77
N PRO A 51 12.66 0.29 -19.50
CA PRO A 51 12.69 0.69 -20.90
C PRO A 51 11.71 -0.22 -21.65
N SER A 52 10.79 0.39 -22.41
CA SER A 52 9.77 -0.29 -23.22
C SER A 52 10.25 -1.64 -23.75
N GLY A 53 9.78 -2.73 -23.13
CA GLY A 53 10.13 -4.08 -23.54
C GLY A 53 9.46 -4.41 -24.88
N ASN A 54 10.26 -4.52 -25.95
CA ASN A 54 10.04 -5.28 -27.20
C ASN A 54 8.61 -5.46 -27.74
N GLY A 55 7.74 -4.44 -27.60
CA GLY A 55 6.37 -4.43 -28.09
C GLY A 55 6.05 -3.06 -28.68
N ASN A 56 5.51 -3.06 -29.90
CA ASN A 56 5.45 -1.96 -30.87
C ASN A 56 4.73 -0.65 -30.46
N ASN A 57 4.53 -0.31 -29.17
CA ASN A 57 3.83 0.92 -28.75
C ASN A 57 4.27 1.49 -27.38
N GLY A 58 5.52 1.30 -26.92
CA GLY A 58 5.85 1.51 -25.50
C GLY A 58 6.42 2.88 -25.11
N GLY A 59 5.64 3.65 -24.36
CA GLY A 59 6.16 4.64 -23.43
C GLY A 59 6.73 3.99 -22.15
N PRO A 60 7.34 4.77 -21.24
CA PRO A 60 7.83 4.26 -19.96
C PRO A 60 6.71 3.64 -19.12
N THR A 61 6.89 2.38 -18.68
CA THR A 61 5.94 1.70 -17.78
C THR A 61 6.49 1.67 -16.36
N ILE A 62 5.71 2.20 -15.41
CA ILE A 62 6.03 2.16 -13.99
C ILE A 62 5.75 0.75 -13.46
N LYS A 63 6.75 0.09 -12.87
CA LYS A 63 6.59 -1.23 -12.26
C LYS A 63 6.45 -1.09 -10.74
N TYR A 64 5.26 -1.40 -10.23
CA TYR A 64 5.02 -1.48 -8.79
C TYR A 64 5.37 -2.87 -8.26
N LYS A 65 6.01 -2.93 -7.10
CA LYS A 65 6.21 -4.17 -6.34
C LYS A 65 5.13 -4.25 -5.26
N VAL A 66 4.76 -5.46 -4.89
CA VAL A 66 3.72 -5.70 -3.89
C VAL A 66 4.36 -6.10 -2.58
N TYR A 67 3.92 -5.48 -1.49
CA TYR A 67 4.29 -5.88 -0.13
C TYR A 67 3.07 -6.17 0.76
N GLY A 68 1.88 -5.69 0.40
CA GLY A 68 0.66 -5.95 1.16
C GLY A 68 0.43 -7.44 1.42
N ALA A 69 0.20 -7.82 2.68
CA ALA A 69 0.01 -9.22 3.07
C ALA A 69 -1.23 -9.86 2.41
N GLY A 70 -2.33 -9.11 2.31
CA GLY A 70 -3.55 -9.50 1.61
C GLY A 70 -3.27 -9.81 0.14
N LEU A 71 -2.58 -8.91 -0.55
CA LEU A 71 -2.20 -9.10 -1.96
C LEU A 71 -1.25 -10.30 -2.15
N LEU A 72 -0.23 -10.44 -1.30
CA LEU A 72 0.72 -11.55 -1.38
C LEU A 72 0.09 -12.93 -1.10
N SER A 73 -1.05 -12.95 -0.40
CA SER A 73 -1.79 -14.17 -0.07
C SER A 73 -2.93 -14.49 -1.05
N SER A 74 -3.28 -13.56 -1.94
CA SER A 74 -4.41 -13.67 -2.88
C SER A 74 -3.94 -13.52 -4.32
N ALA A 75 -3.77 -14.66 -5.02
CA ALA A 75 -3.29 -14.65 -6.41
C ALA A 75 -4.21 -13.88 -7.37
N GLY A 76 -5.54 -13.97 -7.19
CA GLY A 76 -6.50 -13.27 -8.03
C GLY A 76 -6.47 -11.75 -7.83
N GLU A 77 -6.36 -11.31 -6.58
CA GLU A 77 -6.29 -9.89 -6.28
C GLU A 77 -4.92 -9.29 -6.62
N LEU A 78 -3.84 -10.07 -6.49
CA LEU A 78 -2.52 -9.70 -6.98
C LEU A 78 -2.53 -9.43 -8.49
N GLN A 79 -3.16 -10.32 -9.27
CA GLN A 79 -3.30 -10.13 -10.70
C GLN A 79 -4.15 -8.89 -11.02
N HIS A 80 -5.24 -8.68 -10.28
CA HIS A 80 -6.04 -7.46 -10.41
C HIS A 80 -5.23 -6.19 -10.11
N ALA A 81 -4.42 -6.20 -9.04
CA ALA A 81 -3.61 -5.07 -8.62
C ALA A 81 -2.53 -4.68 -9.66
N VAL A 82 -1.99 -5.65 -10.40
CA VAL A 82 -0.87 -5.44 -11.34
C VAL A 82 -1.33 -5.30 -12.80
N GLU A 83 -2.32 -6.08 -13.22
CA GLU A 83 -2.76 -6.17 -14.62
C GLU A 83 -4.14 -5.56 -14.85
N GLY A 84 -5.00 -5.54 -13.83
CA GLY A 84 -6.39 -5.11 -13.90
C GLY A 84 -6.61 -3.60 -14.11
N SER A 85 -5.54 -2.84 -14.35
CA SER A 85 -5.56 -1.37 -14.45
C SER A 85 -6.28 -0.67 -13.29
N PRO A 86 -6.01 -1.03 -12.03
CA PRO A 86 -6.66 -0.41 -10.89
C PRO A 86 -6.16 1.03 -10.68
N THR A 87 -6.86 1.79 -9.86
CA THR A 87 -6.44 3.16 -9.53
C THR A 87 -5.28 3.10 -8.53
N ILE A 88 -4.05 3.35 -9.00
CA ILE A 88 -2.85 3.37 -8.14
C ILE A 88 -2.49 4.82 -7.80
N LEU A 89 -2.51 5.16 -6.51
CA LEU A 89 -2.24 6.51 -6.00
C LEU A 89 -1.02 6.50 -5.08
N ARG A 90 -0.35 7.65 -4.91
CA ARG A 90 0.69 7.78 -3.90
C ARG A 90 0.05 7.74 -2.52
N PHE A 91 0.68 7.03 -1.59
CA PHE A 91 0.25 6.97 -0.20
C PHE A 91 0.23 8.37 0.43
N ASP A 92 -0.95 8.74 0.92
CA ASP A 92 -1.19 10.02 1.57
C ASP A 92 -2.26 9.82 2.64
N PRO A 93 -1.92 9.95 3.95
CA PRO A 93 -2.84 9.56 5.00
C PRO A 93 -4.21 10.22 4.90
N ASP A 94 -4.25 11.51 4.62
CA ASP A 94 -5.49 12.29 4.47
C ASP A 94 -6.40 11.73 3.37
N ARG A 95 -5.84 11.18 2.29
CA ARG A 95 -6.62 10.55 1.21
C ARG A 95 -6.94 9.09 1.51
N VAL A 96 -6.02 8.39 2.16
CA VAL A 96 -6.19 6.97 2.48
C VAL A 96 -7.32 6.79 3.47
N VAL A 97 -7.42 7.65 4.50
CA VAL A 97 -8.48 7.54 5.52
C VAL A 97 -9.89 7.76 4.97
N GLU A 98 -10.02 8.43 3.82
CA GLU A 98 -11.28 8.63 3.10
C GLU A 98 -11.64 7.44 2.20
N GLN A 99 -10.71 6.53 1.93
CA GLN A 99 -10.92 5.41 1.04
C GLN A 99 -11.73 4.30 1.71
N GLU A 100 -12.75 3.80 1.00
CA GLU A 100 -13.55 2.66 1.45
C GLU A 100 -12.75 1.34 1.33
N CYS A 101 -12.66 0.61 2.45
CA CYS A 101 -12.06 -0.72 2.52
C CYS A 101 -13.06 -1.79 2.06
N LEU A 102 -12.81 -2.44 0.92
CA LEU A 102 -13.68 -3.51 0.41
C LEU A 102 -13.20 -4.87 0.94
N ILE A 103 -13.99 -5.56 1.74
CA ILE A 103 -13.56 -6.84 2.36
C ILE A 103 -13.95 -8.05 1.50
N THR A 104 -15.04 -7.94 0.74
CA THR A 104 -15.63 -9.06 -0.03
C THR A 104 -15.33 -9.02 -1.52
N THR A 105 -14.73 -7.94 -2.00
CA THR A 105 -14.42 -7.68 -3.42
C THR A 105 -13.03 -7.07 -3.55
N PHE A 106 -12.46 -7.09 -4.75
CA PHE A 106 -11.14 -6.50 -4.99
C PHE A 106 -11.16 -4.98 -4.77
N GLN A 107 -10.05 -4.42 -4.29
CA GLN A 107 -9.97 -2.98 -4.06
C GLN A 107 -10.08 -2.18 -5.36
N ASN A 108 -10.83 -1.08 -5.32
CA ASN A 108 -10.92 -0.14 -6.44
C ASN A 108 -9.66 0.73 -6.59
N ALA A 109 -8.95 0.94 -5.49
CA ALA A 109 -7.73 1.74 -5.43
C ALA A 109 -6.68 1.10 -4.54
N TYR A 110 -5.42 1.26 -4.93
CA TYR A 110 -4.25 0.83 -4.19
C TYR A 110 -3.32 2.02 -3.98
N PHE A 111 -2.54 1.98 -2.90
CA PHE A 111 -1.63 3.06 -2.55
C PHE A 111 -0.19 2.57 -2.58
N TYR A 112 0.68 3.34 -3.22
CA TYR A 112 2.10 3.04 -3.27
C TYR A 112 2.95 3.96 -2.39
N THR A 113 3.97 3.39 -1.75
CA THR A 113 5.01 4.11 -1.00
C THR A 113 6.35 3.98 -1.72
N ARG A 114 7.21 5.00 -1.62
CA ARG A 114 8.59 4.92 -2.16
C ARG A 114 9.53 4.19 -1.19
N ASN A 115 9.37 4.48 0.08
CA ASN A 115 10.02 3.82 1.19
C ASN A 115 9.07 3.84 2.41
N PHE A 116 9.35 2.99 3.39
CA PHE A 116 8.54 2.94 4.62
C PHE A 116 8.78 4.17 5.51
N GLU A 117 9.95 4.79 5.43
CA GLU A 117 10.28 6.02 6.17
C GLU A 117 9.35 7.19 5.81
N GLU A 118 9.03 7.39 4.52
CA GLU A 118 8.05 8.41 4.08
C GLU A 118 6.67 8.13 4.68
N ALA A 119 6.26 6.86 4.70
CA ALA A 119 4.99 6.47 5.28
C ALA A 119 4.97 6.69 6.80
N GLN A 120 6.07 6.42 7.50
CA GLN A 120 6.25 6.71 8.92
C GLN A 120 6.18 8.21 9.22
N GLN A 121 6.91 9.04 8.45
CA GLN A 121 6.94 10.48 8.67
C GLN A 121 5.56 11.12 8.49
N LYS A 122 4.75 10.59 7.58
CA LYS A 122 3.38 11.08 7.36
C LYS A 122 2.38 10.63 8.44
N LEU A 123 2.69 9.61 9.24
CA LEU A 123 1.84 9.13 10.34
C LEU A 123 2.09 9.84 11.68
N ARG A 124 3.22 10.55 11.82
CA ARG A 124 3.57 11.34 13.01
C ARG A 124 3.01 12.74 12.95
#